data_AF-A0A8R1DJC7-F1
#
_entry.id   AF-A0A8R1DJC7-F1
#
_cell.length_a   1.000
_cell.length_b   1.000
_cell.length_c   1.000
_cell.angle_alpha   90.00
_cell.angle_beta   90.00
_cell.angle_gamma   90.00
#
_symmetry.space_group_name_H-M   'P 1'
#
loop_
_entity.id
_entity.type
_entity.pdbx_description
1 polymer ?
#
loop_
_entity_poly.entity_id
_entity_poly.type
_entity_poly.pdbx_seq_one_letter_code
_entity_poly.pdbx_strand_id
1 'polypeptide(L)' 'MLLSYITNIVFLLIYVIYPPLTFYFIALRPIGNDFETVLVPWTFYLTHPAFNKRKLITPVNSSKQVFHKTI' A
#
# COMPACT_ATOMS: atom_id res chain seq x y z
N MET A 1 7.31 0.84 11.85
CA MET A 1 8.00 1.98 12.45
C MET A 1 7.14 3.24 12.47
N LEU A 2 6.84 3.92 11.35
CA LEU A 2 6.21 5.27 11.40
C LEU A 2 4.83 5.26 12.07
N LEU A 3 3.98 4.30 11.70
CA LEU A 3 2.61 4.22 12.21
C LEU A 3 2.59 3.90 13.71
N SER A 4 3.55 3.09 14.17
CA SER A 4 3.76 2.80 15.60
C SER A 4 4.12 4.04 16.43
N TYR A 5 4.93 4.95 15.88
CA TYR A 5 5.23 6.22 16.56
C TYR A 5 4.01 7.13 16.63
N ILE A 6 3.20 7.18 15.57
CA ILE A 6 1.97 7.97 15.54
C ILE A 6 0.96 7.45 16.57
N THR A 7 0.73 6.12 16.63
CA THR A 7 -0.20 5.55 17.61
C THR A 7 0.28 5.76 19.04
N ASN A 8 1.60 5.77 19.29
CA ASN A 8 2.17 6.09 20.59
C ASN A 8 1.96 7.54 21.01
N ILE A 9 2.11 8.50 20.09
CA ILE A 9 1.85 9.92 20.37
C ILE A 9 0.36 10.13 20.65
N VAL A 10 -0.52 9.53 19.86
CA VAL A 10 -1.97 9.60 20.08
C VAL A 10 -2.35 9.02 21.44
N PHE A 11 -1.77 7.88 21.81
CA PHE A 11 -2.01 7.25 23.11
C PHE A 11 -1.52 8.13 24.27
N LEU A 12 -0.34 8.76 24.12
CA LEU A 12 0.19 9.71 25.10
C LEU A 12 -0.74 10.92 25.27
N LEU A 13 -1.24 11.49 24.18
CA LEU A 13 -2.17 12.63 24.23
C LEU A 13 -3.49 12.26 24.92
N ILE A 14 -4.05 11.09 24.62
CA ILE A 14 -5.27 10.60 25.27
C ILE A 14 -5.03 10.39 26.77
N TYR A 15 -3.88 9.83 27.14
CA TYR A 15 -3.53 9.62 28.54
C TYR A 15 -3.42 10.93 29.33
N VAL A 16 -2.82 11.98 28.73
CA VAL A 16 -2.67 13.29 29.37
C VAL A 16 -4.02 14.00 29.54
N ILE A 17 -4.92 13.88 28.56
CA ILE A 17 -6.23 14.56 28.61
C ILE A 17 -7.23 13.82 29.50
N TYR A 18 -7.31 12.50 29.37
CA TYR A 18 -8.29 11.68 30.09
C TYR A 18 -7.78 10.25 30.35
N PRO A 19 -7.09 10.02 31.49
CA PRO A 19 -6.50 8.73 31.83
C PRO A 19 -7.45 7.51 31.74
N PRO A 20 -8.75 7.59 32.10
CA PRO A 20 -9.67 6.45 32.01
C PRO A 20 -9.90 5.95 30.57
N LEU A 21 -9.85 6.86 29.59
CA LEU A 21 -10.11 6.53 28.19
C LEU A 21 -9.02 5.62 27.62
N THR A 22 -7.80 5.78 28.14
CA THR A 22 -6.59 5.04 27.74
C THR A 22 -6.78 3.53 27.76
N PHE A 23 -7.56 3.00 28.72
CA PHE A 23 -7.81 1.57 28.84
C PHE A 23 -8.61 1.01 27.66
N TYR A 24 -9.56 1.79 27.13
CA TYR A 24 -10.35 1.41 25.96
C TYR A 24 -9.53 1.46 24.67
N PHE A 25 -8.57 2.39 24.58
CA PHE A 25 -7.78 2.62 23.38
C PHE A 25 -6.48 1.81 23.30
N ILE A 26 -6.17 0.96 24.29
CA ILE A 26 -4.93 0.19 24.31
C ILE A 26 -4.83 -0.83 23.15
N ALA A 27 -5.99 -1.27 22.66
CA ALA A 27 -6.10 -2.16 21.50
C ALA A 27 -5.74 -1.49 20.16
N LEU A 28 -5.65 -0.15 20.08
CA LEU A 28 -5.21 0.54 18.85
C LEU A 28 -3.73 0.27 18.52
N ARG A 29 -2.91 -0.08 19.52
CA ARG A 29 -1.48 -0.31 19.35
C ARG A 29 -1.16 -1.49 18.42
N PRO A 30 -1.68 -2.72 18.65
CA PRO A 30 -1.47 -3.83 17.73
C PRO A 30 -2.09 -3.56 16.35
N ILE A 31 -3.26 -2.94 16.31
CA ILE A 31 -3.94 -2.58 15.06
C ILE A 31 -3.07 -1.66 14.18
N GLY A 32 -2.47 -0.62 14.77
CA GLY A 32 -1.59 0.29 14.04
C GLY A 32 -0.33 -0.39 13.51
N ASN A 33 0.21 -1.36 14.23
CA ASN A 33 1.35 -2.15 13.72
C ASN A 33 0.94 -3.08 12.58
N ASP A 34 -0.22 -3.72 12.68
CA ASP A 34 -0.72 -4.63 11.65
C ASP A 34 -1.02 -3.88 10.35
N PHE A 35 -1.61 -2.67 10.42
CA PHE A 35 -1.84 -1.83 9.24
C PHE A 35 -0.56 -1.47 8.49
N GLU A 36 0.54 -1.25 9.19
CA GLU A 36 1.81 -0.95 8.52
C GLU A 36 2.28 -2.13 7.65
N THR A 37 2.10 -3.36 8.12
CA THR A 37 2.47 -4.56 7.36
C THR A 37 1.64 -4.74 6.10
N VAL A 38 0.40 -4.23 6.08
CA VAL A 38 -0.52 -4.32 4.93
C VAL A 38 -0.37 -3.13 3.99
N LEU A 39 -0.22 -1.92 4.53
CA LEU A 39 -0.14 -0.69 3.73
C LEU A 39 1.20 -0.57 2.98
N VAL A 40 2.31 -1.09 3.53
CA VAL A 40 3.62 -1.07 2.86
C VAL A 40 3.60 -1.83 1.52
N PRO A 41 3.18 -3.11 1.43
CA PRO A 41 3.09 -3.79 0.14
C PRO A 41 2.04 -3.18 -0.79
N TRP A 42 0.94 -2.64 -0.26
CA TRP A 42 -0.08 -1.96 -1.07
C TRP A 42 0.46 -0.68 -1.72
N THR A 43 1.15 0.16 -0.95
CA THR A 43 1.79 1.38 -1.46
C THR A 43 2.90 1.03 -2.45
N PHE A 44 3.68 -0.01 -2.18
CA PHE A 44 4.67 -0.52 -3.14
C PHE A 44 4.01 -1.01 -4.43
N TYR A 45 2.90 -1.75 -4.34
CA TYR A 45 2.16 -2.19 -5.52
C TYR A 45 1.69 -1.03 -6.40
N LEU A 46 1.21 0.06 -5.80
CA LEU A 46 0.71 1.23 -6.55
C LEU A 46 1.83 2.12 -7.11
N THR A 47 2.94 2.25 -6.40
CA THR A 47 4.04 3.17 -6.78
C THR A 47 5.10 2.50 -7.63
N HIS A 48 5.26 1.18 -7.53
CA HIS A 48 6.37 0.51 -8.17
C HIS A 48 6.10 0.32 -9.68
N PRO A 49 7.00 0.80 -10.56
CA PRO A 49 6.80 0.77 -12.01
C PRO A 49 6.72 -0.64 -12.58
N ALA A 50 7.23 -1.67 -11.88
CA ALA A 50 7.10 -3.06 -12.31
C ALA A 50 5.66 -3.60 -12.23
N PHE A 51 4.81 -3.05 -11.34
CA PHE A 51 3.40 -3.41 -11.25
C PHE A 51 2.50 -2.47 -12.06
N ASN A 52 3.07 -1.35 -12.54
CA ASN A 52 2.41 -0.49 -13.51
C ASN A 52 2.32 -1.24 -14.84
N LYS A 53 1.23 -1.99 -15.01
CA LYS A 53 0.80 -2.51 -16.30
C LYS A 53 0.42 -1.32 -17.17
N ARG A 54 1.42 -0.59 -17.67
CA ARG A 54 1.32 -0.07 -19.02
C ARG A 54 1.06 -1.30 -19.84
N LYS A 55 -0.22 -1.54 -20.12
CA LYS A 55 -0.64 -2.44 -21.18
C LYS A 55 0.21 -1.96 -22.36
N LEU A 56 1.26 -2.70 -22.67
CA LEU A 56 1.76 -2.72 -24.01
C LEU A 56 0.52 -3.15 -24.77
N ILE A 57 -0.19 -2.16 -25.31
CA ILE A 57 -1.08 -2.35 -26.42
C ILE A 57 -0.09 -2.72 -27.53
N THR A 58 0.40 -3.96 -27.50
CA THR A 58 0.96 -4.56 -28.68
C THR A 58 -0.24 -4.68 -29.61
N PRO A 59 -0.31 -3.90 -30.71
CA PRO A 59 -1.21 -4.29 -31.77
C PRO A 59 -0.75 -5.68 -32.21
N VAL A 60 -1.49 -6.70 -31.80
CA VAL A 60 -1.28 -8.09 -32.22
C VAL A 60 -1.72 -8.23 -33.68
N ASN A 61 -1.22 -7.38 -34.57
CA ASN A 61 -1.66 -7.33 -35.97
C ASN A 61 -0.60 -6.78 -36.95
N SER A 62 0.69 -6.85 -36.62
CA SER A 62 1.76 -6.47 -37.57
C SER A 62 2.56 -7.66 -38.13
N SER A 63 2.38 -8.88 -37.62
CA SER A 63 3.13 -10.05 -38.11
C SER A 63 2.43 -10.86 -39.22
N LYS A 64 1.20 -10.53 -39.62
CA LYS A 64 0.52 -11.20 -40.75
C LYS A 64 0.70 -10.55 -42.13
N GLN A 65 1.22 -9.33 -42.20
CA GLN A 65 1.26 -8.55 -43.46
C GLN A 65 2.58 -8.69 -44.24
N VAL A 66 3.67 -9.16 -43.61
CA VAL A 66 4.98 -9.25 -44.28
C VAL A 66 5.23 -10.61 -44.93
N PHE A 67 4.54 -11.68 -44.49
CA PHE A 67 4.81 -13.04 -44.99
C PHE A 67 4.05 -13.42 -46.28
N HIS A 68 2.99 -12.69 -46.64
CA HIS A 68 2.20 -12.98 -47.86
C HIS A 68 2.60 -12.13 -49.09
N LYS A 69 3.67 -11.33 -49.00
CA LYS A 69 4.10 -10.48 -50.12
C LYS A 69 5.43 -10.92 -50.78
N THR A 70 5.97 -12.09 -50.41
CA THR A 70 7.31 -12.52 -50.86
C THR A 70 7.40 -13.97 -51.36
N ILE A 71 6.29 -14.67 -51.64
CA ILE A 71 6.33 -15.97 -52.34
C ILE A 71 5.20 -16.02 -53.37
#